data_AF-A0A7Y6D2D1-F1
#
_entry.id   AF-A0A7Y6D2D1-F1
#
_cell.length_a   1.000
_cell.length_b   1.000
_cell.length_c   1.000
_cell.angle_alpha   90.00
_cell.angle_beta   90.00
_cell.angle_gamma   90.00
#
_symmetry.space_group_name_H-M   'P 1'
#
loop_
_entity.id
_entity.type
_entity.pdbx_description
1 polymer ?
#
loop_
_entity_poly.entity_id
_entity_poly.type
_entity_poly.pdbx_seq_one_letter_code
_entity_poly.pdbx_strand_id
1 'polypeptide(L)' 'MNAEYPAAGPGTTDMAEDERPDLSNSNVREDLALAGRCALVHLPTGRTCLLPLRHQGPCEFHRPQEAQDVVANSH' A
#
# COMPACT_ATOMS: atom_id res chain seq x y z
N MET A 1 24.99 -25.16 35.75
CA MET A 1 24.17 -25.88 34.76
C MET A 1 23.88 -24.93 33.61
N ASN A 2 24.52 -25.08 32.46
CA ASN A 2 24.16 -24.37 31.23
C ASN A 2 23.75 -25.44 30.21
N ALA A 3 22.48 -25.42 29.79
CA ALA A 3 21.95 -26.35 28.79
C ALA A 3 21.94 -25.65 27.43
N GLU A 4 22.87 -26.07 26.59
CA GLU A 4 22.87 -25.90 25.14
C GLU A 4 21.87 -26.88 24.52
N TYR A 5 21.06 -26.44 23.55
CA TYR A 5 20.34 -27.33 22.65
C TYR A 5 20.33 -26.79 21.21
N PRO A 6 20.39 -27.69 20.21
CA PRO A 6 20.92 -27.41 18.88
C PRO A 6 19.83 -27.11 17.83
N ALA A 7 20.32 -26.59 16.71
CA ALA A 7 19.64 -26.19 15.48
C ALA A 7 18.45 -27.06 15.02
N ALA A 8 17.34 -26.38 14.68
CA ALA A 8 16.23 -26.92 13.90
C ALA A 8 16.38 -26.55 12.41
N GLY A 9 16.77 -27.56 11.61
CA GLY A 9 16.28 -27.90 10.26
C GLY A 9 16.28 -26.89 9.10
N PRO A 10 16.89 -27.22 7.94
CA PRO A 10 16.71 -26.49 6.68
C PRO A 10 15.64 -27.13 5.75
N GLY A 11 14.95 -26.30 4.97
CA GLY A 11 14.18 -26.64 3.75
C GLY A 11 12.76 -27.17 4.00
N THR A 12 11.70 -26.74 3.31
CA THR A 12 11.61 -26.45 1.87
C THR A 12 10.39 -25.58 1.52
N THR A 13 10.62 -24.73 0.54
CA THR A 13 9.83 -23.73 -0.20
C THR A 13 8.36 -24.01 -0.53
N ASP A 14 7.62 -22.90 -0.68
CA ASP A 14 6.42 -22.68 -1.52
C ASP A 14 5.10 -22.45 -0.76
N MET A 15 4.95 -21.26 -0.19
CA MET A 15 3.64 -20.60 -0.07
C MET A 15 3.86 -19.10 -0.25
N ALA A 16 3.63 -18.64 -1.49
CA ALA A 16 3.37 -17.25 -1.87
C ALA A 16 4.33 -16.20 -1.29
N GLU A 17 5.27 -15.76 -2.12
CA GLU A 17 5.65 -14.35 -2.07
C GLU A 17 4.38 -13.49 -2.14
N ASP A 18 4.40 -12.39 -1.38
CA ASP A 18 3.80 -11.12 -1.80
C ASP A 18 2.40 -10.73 -1.33
N GLU A 19 1.99 -10.99 -0.08
CA GLU A 19 0.93 -10.16 0.53
C GLU A 19 1.22 -9.96 2.02
N ARG A 20 2.21 -9.12 2.36
CA ARG A 20 2.20 -8.45 3.67
C ARG A 20 1.32 -7.20 3.55
N PRO A 21 0.01 -7.26 3.83
CA PRO A 21 -0.81 -6.05 3.95
C PRO A 21 -0.31 -5.13 5.07
N ASP A 22 0.56 -5.62 5.95
CA ASP A 22 1.25 -4.82 6.98
C ASP A 22 2.27 -3.82 6.39
N LEU A 23 2.67 -4.00 5.12
CA LEU A 23 3.47 -3.05 4.34
C LEU A 23 2.62 -2.16 3.40
N SER A 24 1.30 -2.38 3.33
CA SER A 24 0.39 -1.37 2.77
C SER A 24 0.37 -0.20 3.73
N ASN A 25 1.23 0.77 3.47
CA ASN A 25 1.20 2.05 4.15
C ASN A 25 -0.23 2.57 4.08
N SER A 26 -0.97 2.62 5.20
CA SER A 26 -2.35 3.12 5.22
C SER A 26 -2.47 4.57 4.75
N ASN A 27 -1.32 5.26 4.63
CA ASN A 27 -1.16 6.58 4.03
C ASN A 27 -1.13 6.57 2.50
N VAL A 28 -1.11 5.43 1.81
CA VAL A 28 -1.05 5.34 0.34
C VAL A 28 -2.00 4.25 -0.16
N ARG A 29 -2.92 4.60 -1.06
CA ARG A 29 -3.77 3.63 -1.78
C ARG A 29 -3.02 3.05 -2.96
N GLU A 30 -2.48 1.85 -2.82
CA GLU A 30 -1.72 1.18 -3.89
C GLU A 30 -2.45 1.10 -5.22
N ASP A 31 -3.76 0.87 -5.21
CA ASP A 31 -4.57 0.84 -6.43
C ASP A 31 -4.46 2.14 -7.26
N LEU A 32 -4.51 3.30 -6.59
CA LEU A 32 -4.31 4.59 -7.23
C LEU A 32 -2.84 4.83 -7.62
N ALA A 33 -1.90 4.29 -6.85
CA ALA A 33 -0.48 4.38 -7.15
C ALA A 33 -0.13 3.59 -8.41
N LEU A 34 -0.75 2.41 -8.58
CA LEU A 34 -0.68 1.57 -9.79
C LEU A 34 -1.28 2.29 -10.99
N ALA A 35 -2.36 3.06 -10.78
CA ALA A 35 -2.93 3.96 -11.80
C ALA A 35 -2.06 5.22 -12.07
N GLY A 36 -0.85 5.32 -11.50
CA GLY A 36 0.08 6.43 -11.70
C GLY A 36 -0.32 7.72 -10.98
N ARG A 37 -1.14 7.64 -9.92
CA ARG A 37 -1.52 8.77 -9.07
C ARG A 37 -0.64 8.85 -7.82
N CYS A 38 -0.67 9.99 -7.14
CA CYS A 38 0.03 10.23 -5.88
C CYS A 38 -0.46 9.30 -4.76
N ALA A 39 -1.74 8.93 -4.78
CA ALA A 39 -2.34 7.93 -3.91
C ALA A 39 -2.26 8.20 -2.39
N LEU A 40 -1.73 9.36 -1.98
CA LEU A 40 -1.60 9.72 -0.58
C LEU A 40 -2.99 9.85 0.08
N VAL A 41 -3.21 9.12 1.17
CA VAL A 41 -4.43 9.11 1.97
C VAL A 41 -4.23 9.94 3.22
N HIS A 42 -5.14 10.89 3.44
CA HIS A 42 -5.28 11.59 4.69
C HIS A 42 -6.15 10.78 5.65
N LEU A 43 -5.54 9.96 6.52
CA LEU A 43 -6.25 9.05 7.44
C LEU A 43 -7.38 9.71 8.26
N PRO A 44 -7.20 10.92 8.84
CA PRO A 44 -8.25 11.53 9.65
C PRO A 44 -9.56 11.80 8.90
N THR A 45 -9.49 11.98 7.58
CA THR A 45 -10.65 12.33 6.76
C THR A 45 -10.97 11.30 5.68
N GLY A 46 -10.16 10.24 5.54
CA GLY A 46 -10.26 9.24 4.48
C GLY A 46 -10.15 9.79 3.06
N ARG A 47 -9.56 10.98 2.89
CA ARG A 47 -9.44 11.64 1.58
C ARG A 47 -8.17 11.18 0.88
N THR A 48 -8.20 11.05 -0.44
CA THR A 48 -7.05 10.55 -1.22
C THR A 48 -6.62 11.54 -2.29
N CYS A 49 -5.31 11.69 -2.48
CA CYS A 49 -4.76 12.49 -3.55
C CYS A 49 -4.89 11.77 -4.90
N LEU A 50 -5.55 12.42 -5.85
CA LEU A 50 -5.80 11.90 -7.20
C LEU A 50 -4.92 12.55 -8.25
N LEU A 51 -3.98 13.42 -7.85
CA LEU A 51 -3.04 14.01 -8.78
C LEU A 51 -2.05 12.97 -9.32
N PRO A 52 -1.40 13.22 -10.46
CA PRO A 52 -0.35 12.36 -10.99
C PRO A 52 0.78 12.12 -9.97
N LEU A 53 1.43 10.97 -10.08
CA LEU A 53 2.62 10.67 -9.31
C LEU A 53 3.68 11.77 -9.54
N ARG A 54 4.24 12.33 -8.46
CA ARG A 54 5.19 13.47 -8.48
C ARG A 54 4.65 14.77 -9.09
N HIS A 55 3.38 15.09 -8.85
CA HIS A 55 2.83 16.40 -9.22
C HIS A 55 3.56 17.57 -8.55
N GLN A 56 3.56 18.74 -9.19
CA GLN A 56 4.10 19.98 -8.63
C GLN A 56 2.99 20.70 -7.85
N GLY A 57 3.21 20.97 -6.56
CA GLY A 57 2.25 21.64 -5.67
C GLY A 57 1.76 20.75 -4.51
N PRO A 58 0.89 21.27 -3.64
CA PRO A 58 0.33 20.52 -2.52
C PRO A 58 -0.57 19.38 -3.00
N CYS A 59 -0.72 18.35 -2.16
CA CYS A 59 -1.65 17.24 -2.43
C CYS A 59 -3.10 17.75 -2.43
N GLU A 60 -3.82 17.49 -3.52
CA GLU A 60 -5.26 17.74 -3.63
C GLU A 60 -6.02 16.51 -3.14
N PHE A 61 -6.54 16.57 -1.92
CA PHE A 61 -7.23 15.46 -1.29
C PHE A 61 -8.72 15.43 -1.65
N HIS A 62 -9.11 14.44 -2.46
CA HIS A 62 -10.48 14.21 -2.87
C HIS A 62 -11.20 13.21 -1.99
N ARG A 63 -12.54 13.18 -2.08
CA ARG A 63 -13.36 12.22 -1.33
C ARG A 63 -13.03 10.77 -1.76
N PRO A 64 -13.21 9.79 -0.85
CA PRO A 64 -13.00 8.40 -1.19
C PRO A 64 -13.89 7.93 -2.37
N GLN A 65 -15.08 8.54 -2.56
CA GLN A 65 -15.93 8.27 -3.73
C GLN A 65 -15.33 8.71 -5.08
N GLU A 66 -14.62 9.84 -5.12
CA GLU A 66 -13.93 10.28 -6.33
C GLU A 66 -12.72 9.37 -6.60
N ALA A 67 -12.05 8.98 -5.50
CA ALA A 67 -10.89 8.12 -5.55
C ALA A 67 -11.20 6.71 -6.05
N GLN A 68 -12.35 6.13 -5.70
CA GLN A 68 -12.82 4.86 -6.27
C GLN A 68 -13.26 5.00 -7.74
N ASP A 69 -13.79 6.16 -8.14
CA ASP A 69 -14.25 6.37 -9.51
C ASP A 69 -13.07 6.40 -10.49
N VAL A 70 -11.98 7.09 -10.13
CA VAL A 70 -10.74 7.09 -10.90
C VAL A 70 -10.18 5.68 -11.10
N VAL A 71 -10.29 4.82 -10.09
CA VAL A 71 -9.89 3.41 -10.16
C VAL A 71 -10.81 2.62 -11.08
N ALA A 72 -12.13 2.77 -10.88
CA ALA A 72 -13.14 2.07 -11.67
C ALA A 72 -13.08 2.45 -13.16
N ASN A 73 -12.63 3.67 -13.47
CA ASN A 73 -12.54 4.19 -14.83
C ASN A 73 -11.12 4.06 -15.44
N SER A 74 -10.17 3.39 -14.76
CA SER A 74 -8.82 3.10 -15.27
C SER A 74 -8.67 1.67 -15.83
N HIS A 75 -9.79 0.98 -16.07
CA HIS A 75 -9.88 -0.37 -16.66
C HIS A 75 -10.31 -0.29 -18.13
#